data_AF-A0A815S700-F1
#
_entry.id   AF-A0A815S700-F1
#
_cell.length_a   1.000
_cell.length_b   1.000
_cell.length_c   1.000
_cell.angle_alpha   90.00
_cell.angle_beta   90.00
_cell.angle_gamma   90.00
#
_symmetry.space_group_name_H-M   'P 1'
#
loop_
_entity.id
_entity.type
_entity.pdbx_description
1 polymer ?
#
loop_
_entity_poly.entity_id
_entity_poly.type
_entity_poly.pdbx_seq_one_letter_code
_entity_poly.pdbx_strand_id
1 'polypeptide(L)'
;MTQRHRSLKIIDTFDEQFSSLSSEDLQTFVAHVRRRLDDDGEKEKSSKQRNDIEEETEGQNTIWSRVCLLSFLLILQSGSSFILQSFSDLISRHILITMYLTMLVGAGGNAGNQAAVLVIRRLATSRTFSVRPLLIRETFSAIIIGLLVTSVGFVRVWIEERGAVLPSLTIAIALFCIVTSSILLGTLLPVVLQRIVHVDPAHAGPIIQVVMDILGVCITCAIGQTLLVNFSSHKHKEL
;
A
#
# COMPACT_ATOMS: atom_id res chain seq x y z
N MET A 1 -40.34 -22.19 48.12
CA MET A 1 -39.69 -23.49 48.42
C MET A 1 -40.31 -24.58 47.53
N THR A 2 -40.12 -24.51 46.20
CA THR A 2 -40.92 -25.32 45.26
C THR A 2 -40.17 -25.67 43.98
N GLN A 3 -38.88 -26.00 44.09
CA GLN A 3 -38.08 -26.45 42.93
C GLN A 3 -37.18 -27.67 43.24
N ARG A 4 -37.08 -28.10 44.50
CA ARG A 4 -36.22 -29.23 44.91
C ARG A 4 -36.90 -30.62 44.81
N HIS A 5 -38.20 -30.68 44.53
CA HIS A 5 -38.96 -31.94 44.44
C HIS A 5 -39.11 -32.52 43.02
N ARG A 6 -38.70 -31.81 41.96
CA ARG A 6 -38.74 -32.34 40.58
C ARG A 6 -37.48 -33.11 40.16
N SER A 7 -36.33 -32.82 40.77
CA SER A 7 -35.05 -33.43 40.38
C SER A 7 -34.87 -34.86 40.87
N LEU A 8 -35.61 -35.28 41.91
CA LEU A 8 -35.54 -36.64 42.45
C LEU A 8 -36.31 -37.67 41.61
N LYS A 9 -37.38 -37.27 40.89
CA LYS A 9 -38.11 -38.19 40.01
C LYS A 9 -37.37 -38.58 38.73
N ILE A 10 -36.46 -37.73 38.25
CA ILE A 10 -35.72 -37.99 37.00
C ILE A 10 -34.60 -39.02 37.23
N ILE A 11 -33.99 -39.03 38.41
CA ILE A 11 -32.94 -39.99 38.76
C ILE A 11 -33.53 -41.38 38.99
N ASP A 12 -34.67 -41.47 39.67
CA ASP A 12 -35.34 -42.76 39.91
C ASP A 12 -35.91 -43.39 38.61
N THR A 13 -36.33 -42.56 37.64
CA THR A 13 -36.80 -43.06 36.32
C THR A 13 -35.64 -43.55 35.44
N PHE A 14 -34.43 -43.06 35.66
CA PHE A 14 -33.24 -43.46 34.89
C PHE A 14 -32.65 -44.79 35.37
N ASP A 15 -32.76 -45.09 36.67
CA ASP A 15 -32.24 -46.32 37.29
C ASP A 15 -33.12 -47.54 36.97
N GLU A 16 -34.46 -47.36 36.91
CA GLU A 16 -35.40 -48.42 36.49
C GLU A 16 -35.19 -48.84 35.02
N GLN A 17 -34.87 -47.89 34.13
CA GLN A 17 -34.65 -48.16 32.70
C GLN A 17 -33.29 -48.79 32.38
N PHE A 18 -32.30 -48.64 33.26
CA PHE A 18 -30.95 -49.19 33.07
C PHE A 18 -30.84 -50.66 33.55
N SER A 19 -31.73 -51.09 34.45
CA SER A 19 -31.75 -52.44 35.03
C SER A 19 -32.23 -53.54 34.07
N SER A 20 -32.86 -53.19 32.94
CA SER A 20 -33.38 -54.14 31.94
C SER A 20 -32.55 -54.25 30.66
N LEU A 21 -31.37 -53.61 30.59
CA LEU A 21 -30.48 -53.70 29.44
C LEU A 21 -29.53 -54.87 29.62
N SER A 22 -29.64 -55.86 28.73
CA SER A 22 -28.67 -56.95 28.58
C SER A 22 -27.27 -56.37 28.33
N SER A 23 -26.24 -56.99 28.92
CA SER A 23 -24.84 -56.57 28.79
C SER A 23 -24.35 -56.47 27.33
N GLU A 24 -25.00 -57.16 26.39
CA GLU A 24 -24.68 -57.14 24.95
C GLU A 24 -25.09 -55.83 24.24
N ASP A 25 -26.22 -55.24 24.62
CA ASP A 25 -26.69 -53.98 24.02
C ASP A 25 -25.81 -52.80 24.45
N LEU A 26 -25.36 -52.83 25.72
CA LEU A 26 -24.43 -51.85 26.25
C LEU A 26 -23.05 -51.93 25.55
N GLN A 27 -22.55 -53.16 25.32
CA GLN A 27 -21.30 -53.38 24.59
C GLN A 27 -21.40 -52.89 23.14
N THR A 28 -22.53 -53.15 22.47
CA THR A 28 -22.77 -52.71 21.09
C THR A 28 -22.85 -51.19 20.99
N PHE A 29 -23.52 -50.54 21.95
CA PHE A 29 -23.60 -49.09 22.03
C PHE A 29 -22.23 -48.46 22.31
N VAL A 30 -21.47 -48.99 23.27
CA VAL A 30 -20.10 -48.52 23.58
C VAL A 30 -19.16 -48.72 22.39
N ALA A 31 -19.26 -49.83 21.66
CA ALA A 31 -18.50 -50.07 20.45
C ALA A 31 -18.88 -49.10 19.32
N HIS A 32 -20.17 -48.77 19.18
CA HIS A 32 -20.65 -47.79 18.20
C HIS A 32 -20.17 -46.37 18.52
N VAL A 33 -20.24 -45.97 19.79
CA VAL A 33 -19.73 -44.67 20.27
C VAL A 33 -18.21 -44.59 20.10
N ARG A 34 -17.46 -45.63 20.46
CA ARG A 34 -16.00 -45.67 20.26
C ARG A 34 -15.61 -45.55 18.79
N ARG A 35 -16.29 -46.27 17.88
CA ARG A 35 -16.05 -46.13 16.43
C ARG A 35 -16.31 -44.72 15.91
N ARG A 36 -17.37 -44.04 16.39
CA ARG A 36 -17.62 -42.66 15.99
C ARG A 36 -16.56 -41.69 16.50
N LEU A 37 -16.06 -41.90 17.72
CA LEU A 37 -14.97 -41.10 18.27
C LEU A 37 -13.66 -41.31 17.50
N ASP A 38 -13.38 -42.53 17.05
CA ASP A 38 -12.20 -42.84 16.23
C ASP A 38 -12.32 -42.23 14.81
N ASP A 39 -13.50 -42.36 14.16
CA ASP A 39 -13.80 -41.78 12.83
C ASP A 39 -13.74 -40.23 12.83
N ASP A 40 -14.25 -39.60 13.88
CA ASP A 40 -14.22 -38.14 14.04
C ASP A 40 -12.78 -37.65 14.25
N GLY A 41 -11.96 -38.41 14.99
CA GLY A 41 -10.55 -38.12 15.19
C GLY A 41 -9.69 -38.24 13.92
N GLU A 42 -9.99 -39.18 13.03
CA GLU A 42 -9.28 -39.30 11.73
C GLU A 42 -9.66 -38.17 10.77
N LYS A 43 -10.94 -37.77 10.72
CA LYS A 43 -11.40 -36.62 9.91
C LYS A 43 -10.80 -35.31 10.41
N GLU A 44 -10.73 -35.11 11.72
CA GLU A 44 -10.11 -33.92 12.32
C GLU A 44 -8.62 -33.85 11.97
N LYS A 45 -7.88 -34.96 12.09
CA LYS A 45 -6.45 -35.02 11.70
C LYS A 45 -6.24 -34.74 10.20
N SER A 46 -7.05 -35.32 9.33
CA SER A 46 -6.95 -35.12 7.88
C SER A 46 -7.28 -33.69 7.47
N SER A 47 -8.30 -33.08 8.09
CA SER A 47 -8.66 -31.66 7.87
C SER A 47 -7.59 -30.70 8.38
N LYS A 48 -7.00 -30.97 9.55
CA LYS A 48 -5.93 -30.17 10.13
C LYS A 48 -4.66 -30.23 9.29
N GLN A 49 -4.23 -31.43 8.90
CA GLN A 49 -3.04 -31.61 8.07
C GLN A 49 -3.21 -30.99 6.67
N ARG A 50 -4.44 -30.98 6.13
CA ARG A 50 -4.73 -30.29 4.88
C ARG A 50 -4.71 -28.77 5.02
N ASN A 51 -5.26 -28.24 6.11
CA ASN A 51 -5.17 -26.81 6.42
C ASN A 51 -3.72 -26.37 6.63
N ASP A 52 -2.89 -27.19 7.31
CA ASP A 52 -1.48 -26.90 7.54
C ASP A 52 -0.69 -26.87 6.21
N ILE A 53 -0.95 -27.79 5.28
CA ILE A 53 -0.33 -27.81 3.95
C ILE A 53 -0.85 -26.65 3.08
N GLU A 54 -2.14 -26.33 3.15
CA GLU A 54 -2.73 -25.18 2.44
C GLU A 54 -2.16 -23.86 2.98
N GLU A 55 -2.00 -23.69 4.29
CA GLU A 55 -1.35 -22.52 4.91
C GLU A 55 0.13 -22.40 4.54
N GLU A 56 0.90 -23.49 4.54
CA GLU A 56 2.32 -23.48 4.17
C GLU A 56 2.50 -23.18 2.67
N THR A 57 1.64 -23.74 1.82
CA THR A 57 1.65 -23.51 0.37
C THR A 57 1.18 -22.08 0.02
N GLU A 58 0.15 -21.55 0.68
CA GLU A 58 -0.26 -20.15 0.56
C GLU A 58 0.84 -19.20 1.06
N GLY A 59 1.48 -19.52 2.19
CA GLY A 59 2.59 -18.77 2.77
C GLY A 59 3.80 -18.69 1.84
N GLN A 60 4.23 -19.83 1.29
CA GLN A 60 5.36 -19.90 0.36
C GLN A 60 5.05 -19.21 -0.98
N ASN A 61 3.84 -19.41 -1.54
CA ASN A 61 3.39 -18.73 -2.75
C ASN A 61 3.32 -17.20 -2.55
N THR A 62 3.02 -16.75 -1.33
CA THR A 62 2.98 -15.33 -0.97
C THR A 62 4.37 -14.69 -0.94
N ILE A 63 5.40 -15.39 -0.43
CA ILE A 63 6.78 -14.87 -0.40
C ILE A 63 7.31 -14.73 -1.83
N TRP A 64 7.19 -15.77 -2.66
CA TRP A 64 7.68 -15.76 -4.03
C TRP A 64 7.00 -14.69 -4.89
N SER A 65 5.68 -14.53 -4.75
CA SER A 65 4.94 -13.47 -5.44
C SER A 65 5.44 -12.07 -5.04
N ARG A 66 5.69 -11.83 -3.75
CA ARG A 66 6.26 -10.56 -3.25
C ARG A 66 7.68 -10.34 -3.75
N VAL A 67 8.54 -11.35 -3.74
CA VAL A 67 9.93 -11.26 -4.25
C VAL A 67 9.93 -10.92 -5.73
N CYS A 68 9.10 -11.59 -6.53
CA CYS A 68 8.97 -11.30 -7.96
C CYS A 68 8.51 -9.87 -8.21
N LEU A 69 7.46 -9.42 -7.51
CA LEU A 69 6.95 -8.04 -7.63
C LEU A 69 8.00 -7.00 -7.20
N LEU A 70 8.63 -7.18 -6.04
CA LEU A 70 9.65 -6.26 -5.54
C LEU A 70 10.88 -6.21 -6.45
N SER A 71 11.33 -7.37 -6.94
CA SER A 71 12.46 -7.43 -7.88
C SER A 71 12.14 -6.72 -9.19
N PHE A 72 10.93 -6.91 -9.72
CA PHE A 72 10.47 -6.20 -10.91
C PHE A 72 10.41 -4.68 -10.68
N LEU A 73 9.83 -4.25 -9.57
CA LEU A 73 9.75 -2.82 -9.20
C LEU A 73 11.15 -2.21 -9.02
N LEU A 74 12.10 -2.94 -8.43
CA LEU A 74 13.48 -2.50 -8.25
C LEU A 74 14.20 -2.28 -9.59
N ILE A 75 14.05 -3.20 -10.54
CA ILE A 75 14.61 -3.06 -11.88
C ILE A 75 14.02 -1.85 -12.58
N LEU A 76 12.70 -1.66 -12.47
CA LEU A 76 12.02 -0.51 -13.06
C LEU A 76 12.49 0.81 -12.43
N GLN A 77 12.60 0.87 -11.10
CA GLN A 77 13.09 2.03 -10.34
C GLN A 77 14.52 2.41 -10.71
N SER A 78 15.36 1.43 -11.07
CA SER A 78 16.73 1.66 -11.57
C SER A 78 16.76 2.52 -12.85
N GLY A 79 15.62 2.66 -13.54
CA GLY A 79 15.41 3.60 -14.65
C GLY A 79 15.80 5.05 -14.32
N SER A 80 15.61 5.47 -13.07
CA SER A 80 15.97 6.82 -12.59
C SER A 80 17.46 7.13 -12.72
N SER A 81 18.33 6.12 -12.61
CA SER A 81 19.78 6.27 -12.76
C SER A 81 20.19 6.66 -14.18
N PHE A 82 19.47 6.23 -15.22
CA PHE A 82 19.74 6.65 -16.60
C PHE A 82 19.42 8.13 -16.81
N ILE A 83 18.38 8.62 -16.14
CA ILE A 83 18.01 10.05 -16.17
C ILE A 83 19.13 10.85 -15.51
N LEU A 84 19.57 10.49 -14.30
CA LEU A 84 20.68 11.18 -13.62
C LEU A 84 21.95 11.20 -14.47
N GLN A 85 22.30 10.09 -15.14
CA GLN A 85 23.46 10.04 -16.04
C GLN A 85 23.34 11.01 -17.22
N SER A 86 22.13 11.14 -17.78
CA SER A 86 21.84 12.09 -18.88
C SER A 86 22.00 13.55 -18.44
N PHE A 87 21.86 13.83 -17.14
CA PHE A 87 22.06 15.15 -16.53
C PHE A 87 23.37 15.25 -15.72
N SER A 88 24.37 14.43 -16.02
CA SER A 88 25.65 14.38 -15.28
C SER A 88 26.37 15.73 -15.24
N ASP A 89 26.37 16.49 -16.34
CA ASP A 89 26.93 17.84 -16.40
C ASP A 89 26.20 18.84 -15.49
N LEU A 90 24.88 18.71 -15.36
CA LEU A 90 24.08 19.55 -14.46
C LEU A 90 24.41 19.22 -13.00
N ILE A 91 24.46 17.94 -12.67
CA ILE A 91 24.68 17.43 -11.31
C ILE A 91 26.09 17.78 -10.83
N SER A 92 27.10 17.64 -11.69
CA SER A 92 28.50 17.97 -11.34
C SER A 92 28.67 19.45 -10.98
N ARG A 93 27.86 20.34 -11.59
CA ARG A 93 27.85 21.78 -11.29
C ARG A 93 26.94 22.14 -10.10
N HIS A 94 25.90 21.35 -9.85
CA HIS A 94 24.87 21.63 -8.85
C HIS A 94 24.56 20.40 -8.01
N ILE A 95 25.48 20.06 -7.10
CA ILE A 95 25.36 18.89 -6.22
C ILE A 95 24.11 18.95 -5.32
N LEU A 96 23.56 20.15 -5.08
CA LEU A 96 22.33 20.32 -4.30
C LEU A 96 21.14 19.53 -4.88
N ILE A 97 21.09 19.29 -6.20
CA ILE A 97 20.02 18.51 -6.84
C ILE A 97 19.97 17.09 -6.27
N THR A 98 21.12 16.45 -6.08
CA THR A 98 21.19 15.09 -5.53
C THR A 98 20.98 15.08 -4.03
N MET A 99 21.37 16.14 -3.31
CA MET A 99 21.12 16.29 -1.87
C MET A 99 19.63 16.33 -1.51
N TYR A 100 18.80 16.97 -2.34
CA TYR A 100 17.35 17.07 -2.10
C TYR A 100 16.52 16.01 -2.83
N LEU A 101 17.12 15.16 -3.66
CA LEU A 101 16.41 14.20 -4.51
C LEU A 101 15.57 13.20 -3.70
N THR A 102 16.12 12.66 -2.61
CA THR A 102 15.43 11.70 -1.73
C THR A 102 14.23 12.34 -1.04
N MET A 103 14.36 13.60 -0.61
CA MET A 103 13.26 14.38 -0.04
C MET A 103 12.15 14.59 -1.07
N LEU A 104 12.50 15.02 -2.28
CA LEU A 104 11.54 15.34 -3.34
C LEU A 104 10.74 14.11 -3.76
N VAL A 105 11.44 13.03 -4.06
CA VAL A 105 10.85 11.75 -4.46
C VAL A 105 10.03 11.14 -3.32
N GLY A 106 10.53 11.18 -2.09
CA GLY A 106 9.80 10.70 -0.90
C GLY A 106 8.52 11.50 -0.65
N ALA A 107 8.57 12.82 -0.77
CA ALA A 107 7.38 13.68 -0.66
C ALA A 107 6.34 13.36 -1.74
N GLY A 108 6.79 13.14 -2.98
CA GLY A 108 5.97 12.66 -4.08
C GLY A 108 5.27 11.35 -3.72
N GLY A 109 6.03 10.27 -3.52
CA GLY A 109 5.48 8.94 -3.23
C GLY A 109 4.49 8.93 -2.07
N ASN A 110 4.80 9.65 -0.99
CA ASN A 110 3.90 9.79 0.17
C ASN A 110 2.59 10.54 -0.18
N ALA A 111 2.66 11.63 -0.94
CA ALA A 111 1.48 12.39 -1.34
C ALA A 111 0.57 11.59 -2.28
N GLY A 112 1.15 10.90 -3.27
CA GLY A 112 0.41 10.03 -4.19
C GLY A 112 -0.23 8.85 -3.48
N ASN A 113 0.48 8.20 -2.54
CA ASN A 113 -0.09 7.11 -1.75
C ASN A 113 -1.24 7.55 -0.86
N GLN A 114 -1.14 8.74 -0.25
CA GLN A 114 -2.27 9.31 0.51
C GLN A 114 -3.49 9.53 -0.37
N ALA A 115 -3.30 10.10 -1.57
CA ALA A 115 -4.39 10.27 -2.54
C ALA A 115 -4.99 8.92 -2.98
N ALA A 116 -4.14 7.93 -3.27
CA ALA A 116 -4.57 6.60 -3.68
C ALA A 116 -5.41 5.89 -2.62
N VAL A 117 -4.97 5.91 -1.36
CA VAL A 117 -5.73 5.30 -0.25
C VAL A 117 -7.13 5.91 -0.14
N LEU A 118 -7.25 7.23 -0.26
CA LEU A 118 -8.54 7.92 -0.24
C LEU A 118 -9.44 7.49 -1.40
N VAL A 119 -8.89 7.35 -2.60
CA VAL A 119 -9.65 6.91 -3.79
C VAL A 119 -10.04 5.44 -3.71
N ILE A 120 -9.14 4.55 -3.29
CA ILE A 120 -9.42 3.13 -3.09
C ILE A 120 -10.57 2.96 -2.09
N ARG A 121 -10.54 3.70 -0.98
CA ARG A 121 -11.62 3.67 0.01
C ARG A 121 -12.96 4.14 -0.58
N ARG A 122 -12.95 5.16 -1.44
CA ARG A 122 -14.14 5.64 -2.14
C ARG A 122 -14.67 4.63 -3.15
N LEU A 123 -13.79 3.96 -3.87
CA LEU A 123 -14.12 2.89 -4.81
C LEU A 123 -14.78 1.72 -4.09
N ALA A 124 -14.30 1.36 -2.89
CA ALA A 124 -14.86 0.27 -2.09
C ALA A 124 -16.19 0.63 -1.41
N THR A 125 -16.40 1.90 -1.03
CA THR A 125 -17.57 2.30 -0.22
C THR A 125 -18.72 2.89 -1.06
N SER A 126 -18.43 3.47 -2.23
CA SER A 126 -19.44 4.19 -3.01
C SER A 126 -20.22 3.26 -3.93
N ARG A 127 -21.57 3.25 -3.79
CA ARG A 127 -22.47 2.58 -4.76
C ARG A 127 -22.52 3.28 -6.12
N THR A 128 -22.28 4.60 -6.15
CA THR A 128 -22.27 5.40 -7.38
C THR A 128 -20.94 6.13 -7.50
N PHE A 129 -20.02 5.59 -8.28
CA PHE A 129 -18.70 6.19 -8.49
C PHE A 129 -18.63 6.94 -9.82
N SER A 130 -18.44 8.26 -9.74
CA SER A 130 -18.24 9.13 -10.90
C SER A 130 -16.82 9.71 -10.90
N VAL A 131 -16.10 9.48 -11.99
CA VAL A 131 -14.66 9.84 -12.13
C VAL A 131 -14.47 11.35 -12.26
N ARG A 132 -15.33 12.03 -13.04
CA ARG A 132 -15.20 13.46 -13.33
C ARG A 132 -15.24 14.37 -12.08
N PRO A 133 -16.25 14.29 -11.18
CA PRO A 133 -16.28 15.14 -9.99
C PRO A 133 -15.17 14.80 -9.00
N LEU A 134 -14.71 13.53 -8.99
CA LEU A 134 -13.53 13.15 -8.22
C LEU A 134 -12.28 13.87 -8.72
N LEU A 135 -11.99 13.79 -10.03
CA LEU A 135 -10.79 14.40 -10.61
C LEU A 135 -10.77 15.91 -10.39
N ILE A 136 -11.88 16.61 -10.61
CA ILE A 136 -11.95 18.06 -10.38
C ILE A 136 -11.58 18.38 -8.94
N ARG A 137 -12.19 17.68 -7.98
CA ARG A 137 -11.97 17.90 -6.56
C ARG A 137 -10.53 17.60 -6.14
N GLU A 138 -9.96 16.49 -6.62
CA GLU A 138 -8.58 16.13 -6.31
C GLU A 138 -7.56 17.04 -6.98
N THR A 139 -7.84 17.61 -8.16
CA THR A 139 -6.99 18.64 -8.76
C THR A 139 -6.93 19.90 -7.88
N PHE A 140 -8.06 20.35 -7.33
CA PHE A 140 -8.05 21.47 -6.39
C PHE A 140 -7.29 21.13 -5.10
N SER A 141 -7.51 19.94 -4.53
CA SER A 141 -6.73 19.46 -3.38
C SER A 141 -5.23 19.42 -3.69
N ALA A 142 -4.85 18.94 -4.87
CA ALA A 142 -3.45 18.82 -5.30
C ALA A 142 -2.75 20.18 -5.34
N ILE A 143 -3.41 21.21 -5.86
CA ILE A 143 -2.85 22.57 -5.91
C ILE A 143 -2.67 23.13 -4.50
N ILE A 144 -3.69 23.00 -3.63
CA ILE A 144 -3.63 23.53 -2.26
C ILE A 144 -2.55 22.82 -1.45
N ILE A 145 -2.56 21.48 -1.46
CA ILE A 145 -1.55 20.66 -0.75
C ILE A 145 -0.17 20.94 -1.32
N GLY A 146 -0.04 21.00 -2.64
CA GLY A 146 1.20 21.35 -3.33
C GLY A 146 1.76 22.68 -2.85
N LEU A 147 0.96 23.75 -2.81
CA LEU A 147 1.40 25.05 -2.33
C LEU A 147 1.85 25.03 -0.86
N LEU A 148 1.10 24.36 0.01
CA LEU A 148 1.43 24.29 1.44
C LEU A 148 2.71 23.48 1.69
N VAL A 149 2.83 22.29 1.08
CA VAL A 149 4.01 21.43 1.21
C VAL A 149 5.23 22.10 0.60
N THR A 150 5.08 22.75 -0.56
CA THR A 150 6.16 23.52 -1.19
C THR A 150 6.60 24.69 -0.35
N SER A 151 5.69 25.38 0.33
CA SER A 151 6.06 26.50 1.22
C SER A 151 6.94 26.02 2.37
N VAL A 152 6.61 24.89 2.98
CA VAL A 152 7.44 24.25 4.02
C VAL A 152 8.79 23.81 3.45
N GLY A 153 8.79 23.16 2.28
CA GLY A 153 10.00 22.71 1.60
C GLY A 153 10.92 23.88 1.23
N PHE A 154 10.37 24.98 0.74
CA PHE A 154 11.12 26.21 0.42
C PHE A 154 11.81 26.76 1.66
N VAL A 155 11.09 26.92 2.77
CA VAL A 155 11.67 27.45 4.02
C VAL A 155 12.79 26.54 4.52
N ARG A 156 12.60 25.21 4.47
CA ARG A 156 13.62 24.23 4.86
C ARG A 156 14.90 24.38 4.03
N VAL A 157 14.77 24.40 2.71
CA VAL A 157 15.93 24.53 1.79
C VAL A 157 16.58 25.91 1.93
N TRP A 158 15.79 26.96 2.12
CA TRP A 158 16.29 28.32 2.28
C TRP A 158 17.15 28.49 3.53
N ILE A 159 16.78 27.84 4.64
CA ILE A 159 17.59 27.81 5.87
C ILE A 159 18.89 27.03 5.63
N GLU A 160 18.81 25.87 4.99
CA GLU A 160 19.95 24.97 4.77
C GLU A 160 20.99 25.55 3.79
N GLU A 161 20.52 26.21 2.73
CA GLU A 161 21.35 26.92 1.74
C GLU A 161 21.75 28.34 2.18
N ARG A 162 21.68 28.63 3.48
CA ARG A 162 22.11 29.91 4.09
C ARG A 162 21.53 31.15 3.42
N GLY A 163 20.26 31.06 3.02
CA GLY A 163 19.52 32.16 2.41
C GLY A 163 19.63 32.26 0.88
N ALA A 164 20.27 31.30 0.20
CA ALA A 164 20.38 31.33 -1.26
C ALA A 164 19.00 31.14 -1.93
N VAL A 165 18.47 32.22 -2.53
CA VAL A 165 17.10 32.24 -3.07
C VAL A 165 16.96 31.36 -4.32
N LEU A 166 17.92 31.40 -5.25
CA LEU A 166 17.81 30.70 -6.54
C LEU A 166 17.78 29.16 -6.38
N PRO A 167 18.68 28.52 -5.61
CA PRO A 167 18.60 27.08 -5.36
C PRO A 167 17.31 26.70 -4.62
N SER A 168 16.94 27.48 -3.60
CA SER A 168 15.72 27.23 -2.80
C SER A 168 14.46 27.28 -3.64
N LEU A 169 14.35 28.28 -4.53
CA LEU A 169 13.22 28.42 -5.44
C LEU A 169 13.18 27.28 -6.47
N THR A 170 14.34 26.86 -6.97
CA THR A 170 14.45 25.73 -7.91
C THR A 170 13.89 24.45 -7.31
N ILE A 171 14.32 24.11 -6.10
CA ILE A 171 13.84 22.93 -5.38
C ILE A 171 12.35 23.06 -5.00
N ALA A 172 11.90 24.24 -4.60
CA ALA A 172 10.50 24.48 -4.28
C ALA A 172 9.56 24.29 -5.49
N ILE A 173 9.94 24.82 -6.65
CA ILE A 173 9.18 24.65 -7.90
C ILE A 173 9.16 23.18 -8.31
N ALA A 174 10.30 22.48 -8.23
CA ALA A 174 10.36 21.04 -8.49
C ALA A 174 9.43 20.28 -7.55
N LEU A 175 9.48 20.56 -6.25
CA LEU A 175 8.62 19.95 -5.24
C LEU A 175 7.12 20.18 -5.53
N PHE A 176 6.75 21.39 -5.93
CA PHE A 176 5.36 21.73 -6.27
C PHE A 176 4.85 20.86 -7.43
N CYS A 177 5.64 20.78 -8.50
CA CYS A 177 5.32 19.96 -9.67
C CYS A 177 5.25 18.47 -9.30
N ILE A 178 6.16 17.98 -8.48
CA ILE A 178 6.21 16.57 -8.03
C ILE A 178 4.99 16.23 -7.19
N VAL A 179 4.68 17.01 -6.16
CA VAL A 179 3.54 16.75 -5.25
C VAL A 179 2.22 16.84 -6.01
N THR A 180 2.04 17.86 -6.84
CA THR A 180 0.81 18.03 -7.63
C THR A 180 0.63 16.87 -8.60
N SER A 181 1.67 16.51 -9.36
CA SER A 181 1.63 15.36 -10.28
C SER A 181 1.37 14.06 -9.53
N SER A 182 1.94 13.90 -8.34
CA SER A 182 1.78 12.70 -7.54
C SER A 182 0.36 12.51 -7.03
N ILE A 183 -0.30 13.57 -6.54
CA ILE A 183 -1.69 13.49 -6.06
C ILE A 183 -2.62 13.16 -7.22
N LEU A 184 -2.39 13.75 -8.40
CA LEU A 184 -3.15 13.43 -9.61
C LEU A 184 -2.97 11.96 -10.03
N LEU A 185 -1.72 11.48 -10.07
CA LEU A 185 -1.42 10.08 -10.38
C LEU A 185 -2.02 9.13 -9.34
N GLY A 186 -1.88 9.44 -8.05
CA GLY A 186 -2.47 8.68 -6.95
C GLY A 186 -3.99 8.64 -7.01
N THR A 187 -4.63 9.67 -7.57
CA THR A 187 -6.07 9.68 -7.80
C THR A 187 -6.47 8.84 -9.02
N LEU A 188 -5.72 8.94 -10.12
CA LEU A 188 -6.03 8.30 -11.39
C LEU A 188 -5.72 6.80 -11.39
N LEU A 189 -4.59 6.40 -10.80
CA LEU A 189 -4.08 5.05 -10.93
C LEU A 189 -5.03 3.98 -10.35
N PRO A 190 -5.60 4.12 -9.14
CA PRO A 190 -6.56 3.15 -8.62
C PRO A 190 -7.81 3.01 -9.51
N VAL A 191 -8.26 4.12 -10.11
CA VAL A 191 -9.43 4.12 -11.01
C VAL A 191 -9.10 3.35 -12.29
N VAL A 192 -7.91 3.58 -12.87
CA VAL A 192 -7.43 2.88 -14.06
C VAL A 192 -7.28 1.38 -13.78
N LEU A 193 -6.64 1.01 -12.66
CA LEU A 193 -6.45 -0.39 -12.28
C LEU A 193 -7.79 -1.12 -12.16
N GLN A 194 -8.79 -0.52 -11.50
CA GLN A 194 -10.09 -1.17 -11.34
C GLN A 194 -10.92 -1.21 -12.61
N ARG A 195 -11.01 -0.09 -13.34
CA ARG A 195 -11.98 0.09 -14.44
C ARG A 195 -11.47 -0.38 -15.80
N ILE A 196 -10.15 -0.33 -16.01
CA ILE A 196 -9.54 -0.62 -17.31
C ILE A 196 -8.77 -1.93 -17.24
N VAL A 197 -7.87 -2.05 -16.27
CA VAL A 197 -6.94 -3.19 -16.18
C VAL A 197 -7.57 -4.38 -15.45
N HIS A 198 -8.63 -4.16 -14.65
CA HIS A 198 -9.27 -5.17 -13.80
C HIS A 198 -8.30 -5.83 -12.80
N VAL A 199 -7.35 -5.04 -12.29
CA VAL A 199 -6.37 -5.44 -11.26
C VAL A 199 -6.75 -4.81 -9.93
N ASP A 200 -6.43 -5.49 -8.82
CA ASP A 200 -6.69 -4.99 -7.47
C ASP A 200 -6.04 -3.60 -7.26
N PRO A 201 -6.84 -2.56 -6.96
CA PRO A 201 -6.34 -1.21 -6.67
C PRO A 201 -5.32 -1.15 -5.52
N ALA A 202 -5.26 -2.15 -4.64
CA ALA A 202 -4.26 -2.24 -3.57
C ALA A 202 -2.81 -2.21 -4.10
N HIS A 203 -2.57 -2.64 -5.33
CA HIS A 203 -1.25 -2.56 -5.97
C HIS A 203 -0.85 -1.15 -6.41
N ALA A 204 -1.75 -0.16 -6.34
CA ALA A 204 -1.46 1.21 -6.74
C ALA A 204 -0.30 1.82 -5.94
N GLY A 205 -0.21 1.54 -4.63
CA GLY A 205 0.78 2.17 -3.75
C GLY A 205 2.23 1.92 -4.17
N PRO A 206 2.67 0.65 -4.28
CA PRO A 206 4.02 0.32 -4.77
C PRO A 206 4.31 0.85 -6.18
N ILE A 207 3.31 0.84 -7.08
CA ILE A 207 3.47 1.35 -8.45
C ILE A 207 3.65 2.88 -8.44
N ILE A 208 2.87 3.61 -7.64
CA ILE A 208 3.01 5.06 -7.47
C ILE A 208 4.41 5.40 -6.99
N GLN A 209 4.95 4.67 -6.01
CA GLN A 209 6.30 4.91 -5.50
C GLN A 209 7.33 4.85 -6.63
N VAL A 210 7.36 3.76 -7.41
CA VAL A 210 8.34 3.61 -8.51
C VAL A 210 8.16 4.67 -9.59
N VAL A 211 6.91 4.98 -9.96
CA VAL A 211 6.63 6.05 -10.93
C VAL A 211 7.13 7.39 -10.41
N MET A 212 6.92 7.70 -9.13
CA MET A 212 7.37 8.96 -8.52
C MET A 212 8.88 9.03 -8.34
N ASP A 213 9.58 7.91 -8.16
CA ASP A 213 11.04 7.88 -8.14
C ASP A 213 11.61 8.30 -9.50
N ILE A 214 11.05 7.79 -10.60
CA ILE A 214 11.52 8.13 -11.95
C ILE A 214 11.06 9.55 -12.34
N LEU A 215 9.78 9.85 -12.16
CA LEU A 215 9.19 11.13 -12.53
C LEU A 215 9.75 12.28 -11.68
N GLY A 216 9.96 12.05 -10.38
CA GLY A 216 10.54 13.03 -9.46
C GLY A 216 11.95 13.41 -9.85
N VAL A 217 12.79 12.44 -10.22
CA VAL A 217 14.13 12.70 -10.76
C VAL A 217 14.05 13.50 -12.07
N CYS A 218 13.18 13.10 -12.99
CA CYS A 218 12.98 13.79 -14.26
C CYS A 218 12.58 15.26 -14.07
N ILE A 219 11.56 15.52 -13.24
CA ILE A 219 11.08 16.89 -12.96
C ILE A 219 12.19 17.70 -12.29
N THR A 220 12.89 17.13 -11.31
CA THR A 220 13.95 17.86 -10.59
C THR A 220 15.08 18.25 -11.53
N CYS A 221 15.56 17.33 -12.36
CA CYS A 221 16.60 17.60 -13.34
C CYS A 221 16.15 18.61 -14.41
N ALA A 222 14.91 18.50 -14.93
CA ALA A 222 14.38 19.42 -15.93
C ALA A 222 14.24 20.86 -15.40
N ILE A 223 13.74 21.02 -14.17
CA ILE A 223 13.62 22.31 -13.50
C ILE A 223 15.00 22.88 -13.16
N GLY A 224 15.91 22.04 -12.65
CA GLY A 224 17.29 22.41 -12.38
C GLY A 224 18.03 22.89 -13.63
N GLN A 225 17.90 22.17 -14.75
CA GLN A 225 18.45 22.58 -16.04
C GLN A 225 17.91 23.94 -16.48
N THR A 226 16.60 24.14 -16.36
CA THR A 226 15.97 25.39 -16.80
C THR A 226 16.37 26.58 -15.93
N LEU A 227 16.35 26.44 -14.61
CA LEU A 227 16.55 27.57 -13.70
C LEU A 227 18.01 27.82 -13.33
N LEU A 228 18.83 26.77 -13.18
CA LEU A 228 20.22 26.95 -12.74
C LEU A 228 21.16 27.20 -13.92
N VAL A 229 20.90 26.59 -15.09
CA VAL A 229 21.78 26.74 -16.26
C VAL A 229 21.36 27.93 -17.13
N ASN A 230 20.10 27.97 -17.58
CA ASN A 230 19.67 29.01 -18.52
C ASN A 230 19.63 30.40 -17.86
N PHE A 231 19.23 30.47 -16.58
CA PHE A 231 19.16 31.75 -15.86
C PHE A 231 20.55 32.29 -15.48
N SER A 232 21.51 31.42 -15.19
CA SER A 232 22.91 31.81 -14.94
C SER A 232 23.59 32.32 -16.21
N SER A 233 23.33 31.69 -17.36
CA SER A 233 23.89 32.12 -18.65
C SER A 233 23.42 33.52 -19.08
N HIS A 234 22.19 33.91 -18.73
CA HIS A 234 21.66 35.24 -19.08
C HIS A 234 22.31 36.37 -18.26
N LYS A 235 22.68 36.11 -17.00
CA LYS A 235 23.30 37.10 -16.11
C LYS A 235 24.75 37.44 -16.51
N HIS A 236 25.43 36.55 -17.22
CA HIS A 236 26.77 36.78 -17.76
C HIS A 236 26.80 37.47 -19.13
N LYS A 237 25.65 37.60 -19.83
CA LYS A 237 25.58 38.31 -21.11
C LYS A 237 25.23 39.80 -20.99
N GLU A 238 24.86 40.26 -19.79
CA GLU A 238 24.52 41.67 -19.51
C GLU A 238 25.57 42.42 -18.68
N LEU A 239 26.77 41.84 -18.54
CA LEU A 239 27.97 42.47 -17.98
C LEU A 239 29.04 42.56 -19.07
#